data_AF-A0A9D7A3Q5-F1
#
_entry.id   AF-A0A9D7A3Q5-F1
#
_cell.length_a   1.000
_cell.length_b   1.000
_cell.length_c   1.000
_cell.angle_alpha   90.00
_cell.angle_beta   90.00
_cell.angle_gamma   90.00
#
_symmetry.space_group_name_H-M   'P 1'
#
loop_
_entity.id
_entity.type
_entity.pdbx_description
1 polymer ?
#
loop_
_entity_poly.entity_id
_entity_poly.type
_entity_poly.pdbx_seq_one_letter_code
_entity_poly.pdbx_strand_id
1 'polypeptide(L)' 'MNWMYSCKRVAELLSQRLDEPLGLIDEMRLRLHLSMCGNCGNVAEQLHAVHAATAELMSDGLELDEPGSLPPSH' A
#
# COMPACT_ATOMS: atom_id res chain seq x y z
N MET A 1 -4.44 -13.46 -18.99
CA MET A 1 -3.48 -13.39 -20.10
C MET A 1 -2.50 -12.26 -19.84
N ASN A 2 -1.22 -12.57 -20.05
CA ASN A 2 -0.01 -11.82 -19.70
C ASN A 2 0.16 -10.58 -20.58
N TRP A 3 0.26 -9.37 -20.01
CA TRP A 3 1.14 -8.36 -20.60
C TRP A 3 1.62 -7.34 -19.55
N MET A 4 2.87 -7.56 -19.13
CA MET A 4 3.82 -6.65 -18.48
C MET A 4 3.66 -6.24 -17.00
N TYR A 5 2.83 -6.94 -16.24
CA TYR A 5 3.11 -7.39 -14.88
C TYR A 5 2.12 -8.51 -14.52
N SER A 6 2.58 -9.60 -13.92
CA SER A 6 1.64 -10.51 -13.24
C SER A 6 0.92 -9.71 -12.16
N CYS A 7 -0.37 -9.94 -11.92
CA CYS A 7 -1.13 -9.25 -10.87
C CYS A 7 -0.39 -9.23 -9.51
N LYS A 8 0.44 -10.25 -9.26
CA LYS A 8 1.38 -10.32 -8.14
C LYS A 8 2.37 -9.14 -8.09
N ARG A 9 3.03 -8.82 -9.21
CA ARG A 9 4.02 -7.75 -9.28
C ARG A 9 3.38 -6.36 -9.21
N VAL A 10 2.13 -6.23 -9.68
CA VAL A 10 1.31 -5.05 -9.43
C VAL A 10 1.05 -4.90 -7.94
N ALA A 11 0.70 -5.98 -7.23
CA ALA A 11 0.52 -5.96 -5.78
C ALA A 11 1.82 -5.60 -5.03
N GLU A 12 2.98 -6.09 -5.49
CA GLU A 12 4.29 -5.71 -4.92
C GLU A 12 4.58 -4.22 -5.11
N LEU A 13 4.37 -3.68 -6.32
CA LEU A 13 4.49 -2.24 -6.58
C LEU A 13 3.47 -1.41 -5.80
N LEU A 14 2.26 -1.94 -5.61
CA LEU A 14 1.22 -1.37 -4.76
C LEU A 14 1.67 -1.24 -3.32
N SER A 15 2.39 -2.22 -2.79
CA SER A 15 2.94 -2.17 -1.43
C SER A 15 4.16 -1.26 -1.37
N GLN A 16 5.03 -1.32 -2.36
CA GLN A 16 6.25 -0.52 -2.41
C GLN A 16 5.93 0.98 -2.41
N ARG A 17 4.89 1.41 -3.13
CA ARG A 17 4.47 2.83 -3.20
C ARG A 17 3.97 3.42 -1.88
N LEU A 18 3.58 2.55 -0.93
CA LEU A 18 3.20 2.97 0.41
C LEU A 18 4.43 3.28 1.27
N ASP A 19 5.57 2.64 0.98
CA ASP A 19 6.81 2.76 1.75
C ASP A 19 7.78 3.76 1.10
N GLU A 20 7.93 3.70 -0.23
CA GLU A 20 8.82 4.54 -1.03
C GLU A 20 8.14 4.98 -2.34
N PRO A 21 8.35 6.22 -2.83
CA PRO A 21 7.86 6.63 -4.15
C PRO A 21 8.40 5.72 -5.27
N LEU A 22 7.52 5.27 -6.14
CA LEU A 22 7.92 4.49 -7.32
C LEU A 22 8.64 5.35 -8.35
N GLY A 23 9.50 4.71 -9.14
CA GLY A 23 10.01 5.30 -10.37
C GLY A 23 8.87 5.68 -11.33
N LEU A 24 9.04 6.80 -12.04
CA LEU A 24 8.03 7.36 -12.96
C LEU A 24 7.52 6.36 -14.00
N ILE A 25 8.39 5.46 -14.48
CA ILE A 25 8.06 4.42 -15.45
C ILE A 25 7.17 3.34 -14.83
N ASP A 26 7.50 2.91 -13.61
CA ASP A 26 6.74 1.88 -12.89
C ASP A 26 5.35 2.42 -12.52
N GLU A 27 5.25 3.69 -12.14
CA GLU A 27 3.96 4.33 -11.85
C GLU A 27 3.06 4.43 -13.10
N MET A 28 3.59 4.86 -14.25
CA MET A 28 2.81 4.87 -15.49
C MET A 28 2.32 3.48 -15.87
N ARG A 29 3.20 2.47 -15.79
CA ARG A 29 2.85 1.09 -16.12
C ARG A 29 1.81 0.52 -15.15
N LEU A 30 1.93 0.85 -13.87
CA LEU A 30 0.99 0.46 -12.82
C LEU A 30 -0.42 1.00 -13.12
N ARG A 31 -0.52 2.31 -13.44
CA ARG A 31 -1.81 2.93 -13.82
C ARG A 31 -2.43 2.27 -15.04
N LEU A 32 -1.63 1.96 -16.06
CA LEU A 32 -2.11 1.25 -17.26
C LEU A 32 -2.65 -0.15 -16.91
N HIS A 33 -1.99 -0.90 -16.02
CA HIS A 33 -2.48 -2.21 -15.62
C HIS A 33 -3.78 -2.11 -14.80
N LEU A 34 -3.87 -1.15 -13.88
CA LEU A 34 -5.06 -0.95 -13.05
C LEU A 34 -6.28 -0.58 -13.89
N SER A 35 -6.12 0.18 -14.97
CA SER A 35 -7.23 0.51 -15.88
C SER A 35 -7.70 -0.69 -16.72
N MET A 36 -6.81 -1.67 -16.96
CA MET A 36 -7.13 -2.88 -17.73
C MET A 36 -7.61 -4.05 -16.86
N CYS A 37 -7.22 -4.09 -15.57
CA CYS A 37 -7.49 -5.18 -14.65
C CYS A 37 -8.29 -4.68 -13.44
N GLY A 38 -9.61 -4.85 -13.48
CA GLY A 38 -10.50 -4.43 -12.39
C GLY A 38 -10.20 -5.10 -11.05
N ASN A 39 -9.71 -6.34 -11.04
CA ASN A 39 -9.31 -7.01 -9.80
C ASN A 39 -8.14 -6.30 -9.11
N CYS A 40 -7.13 -5.87 -9.88
CA CYS A 40 -6.02 -5.10 -9.34
C CYS A 40 -6.46 -3.69 -8.93
N GLY A 41 -7.40 -3.07 -9.66
CA GLY A 41 -8.05 -1.82 -9.26
C GLY A 41 -8.70 -1.92 -7.87
N ASN A 42 -9.49 -2.97 -7.64
CA ASN A 42 -10.15 -3.20 -6.36
C ASN A 42 -9.16 -3.40 -5.19
N VAL A 43 -8.02 -4.06 -5.44
CA VAL A 43 -6.96 -4.19 -4.42
C VAL A 43 -6.29 -2.84 -4.15
N ALA A 44 -6.05 -2.04 -5.19
CA ALA A 44 -5.47 -0.71 -5.04
C ALA A 44 -6.35 0.21 -4.18
N GLU A 45 -7.67 0.19 -4.39
CA GLU A 45 -8.62 0.97 -3.59
C GLU A 45 -8.66 0.49 -2.13
N GLN A 46 -8.67 -0.81 -1.88
CA GLN A 46 -8.64 -1.35 -0.52
C GLN A 46 -7.38 -0.91 0.24
N LEU A 47 -6.20 -1.00 -0.39
CA LEU A 47 -4.96 -0.56 0.23
C LEU A 47 -4.95 0.95 0.50
N HIS A 48 -5.49 1.74 -0.44
CA HIS A 48 -5.60 3.18 -0.25
C HIS A 48 -6.57 3.54 0.88
N ALA A 49 -7.70 2.86 0.99
CA ALA A 49 -8.67 3.06 2.07
C ALA A 49 -8.08 2.72 3.45
N VAL A 50 -7.37 1.61 3.55
CA VAL A 50 -6.65 1.25 4.78
C VAL A 50 -5.60 2.30 5.12
N HIS A 51 -4.74 2.65 4.16
CA HIS A 51 -3.68 3.64 4.40
C HIS A 51 -4.24 5.01 4.80
N ALA A 52 -5.31 5.47 4.14
CA ALA A 52 -5.98 6.72 4.48
C ALA A 52 -6.57 6.66 5.89
N ALA A 53 -7.25 5.57 6.26
CA ALA A 53 -7.76 5.41 7.62
C ALA A 53 -6.63 5.42 8.66
N THR A 54 -5.50 4.74 8.40
CA THR A 54 -4.34 4.75 9.30
C THR A 54 -3.71 6.14 9.41
N ALA A 55 -3.62 6.87 8.30
CA ALA A 55 -3.09 8.24 8.27
C ALA A 55 -4.01 9.21 9.05
N GLU A 56 -5.33 9.07 8.89
CA GLU A 56 -6.33 9.81 9.67
C GLU A 56 -6.20 9.49 11.17
N LEU A 57 -6.11 8.21 11.54
CA LEU A 57 -5.91 7.78 12.95
C LEU A 57 -4.61 8.31 13.57
N MET A 58 -3.52 8.35 12.79
CA MET A 58 -2.24 8.91 13.23
C MET A 58 -2.30 10.43 13.35
N SER A 59 -3.07 11.10 12.48
CA SER A 59 -3.24 12.55 12.44
C SER A 59 -4.23 13.05 13.49
N ASP A 60 -5.29 12.28 13.76
CA ASP A 60 -6.32 12.54 14.78
C ASP A 60 -5.81 12.23 16.20
N GLY A 61 -4.59 11.70 16.32
CA GLY A 61 -3.96 11.46 17.61
C GLY A 61 -4.67 10.34 18.36
N LEU A 62 -4.42 9.10 17.95
CA LEU A 62 -4.45 8.03 18.93
C LEU A 62 -3.45 8.41 20.05
N GLU A 63 -3.99 8.89 21.16
CA GLU A 63 -3.50 8.49 22.49
C GLU A 63 -3.49 6.96 22.51
N LEU A 64 -2.42 6.40 21.95
CA LEU A 64 -2.02 5.03 22.22
C LEU A 64 -1.59 5.05 23.68
N ASP A 65 -2.55 4.84 24.59
CA ASP A 65 -2.23 4.25 25.89
C ASP A 65 -1.34 3.04 25.58
N GLU A 66 -0.11 3.11 26.07
CA GLU A 66 0.91 2.10 25.90
C GLU A 66 0.83 1.13 27.09
N PRO A 67 0.16 -0.04 26.97
CA PRO A 67 0.41 -1.15 27.87
C PRO A 67 1.40 -2.09 27.17
N GLY A 68 2.68 -1.71 27.12
CA GLY A 68 3.63 -2.43 26.28
C GLY A 68 5.09 -2.25 26.63
N SER A 69 5.44 -2.09 27.91
CA SER A 69 6.79 -2.26 28.42
C SER A 69 7.43 -3.53 27.84
N LEU A 70 8.30 -3.38 26.85
CA LEU A 70 9.28 -4.40 26.52
C LEU A 70 10.29 -4.43 27.67
N PRO A 71 10.40 -5.52 28.44
CA PRO A 71 11.49 -5.63 29.40
C PRO A 71 12.82 -5.65 28.64
N PRO A 72 13.90 -5.07 29.20
CA PRO A 72 15.22 -5.20 28.62
C PRO A 72 15.61 -6.68 28.61
N SER A 73 15.86 -7.22 27.42
CA SER A 73 16.56 -8.48 27.23
C SER A 73 17.99 -8.30 27.73
N HIS A 74 18.32 -9.09 28.75
CA HIS A 74 19.61 -9.17 29.45
C HIS A 74 20.79 -9.54 28.53
#